data_AF-L7JU96-F1
#
_entry.id   AF-L7JU96-F1
#
_cell.length_a   1.000
_cell.length_b   1.000
_cell.length_c   1.000
_cell.angle_alpha   90.00
_cell.angle_beta   90.00
_cell.angle_gamma   90.00
#
_symmetry.space_group_name_H-M   'P 1'
#
loop_
_entity.id
_entity.type
_entity.pdbx_description
1 polymer ?
#
loop_
_entity_poly.entity_id
_entity_poly.type
_entity_poly.pdbx_seq_one_letter_code
_entity_poly.pdbx_strand_id
1 'polypeptide(L)'
;MFPFLQTIRSLSNNTNILKSIQTLHKKTKFRTFYEMFDVKENTDIKIIRSKFYKLVKESKPFPDLNIPKGVAEKIITEGYNILNRHKQEYDALLRSKFSVPVSPETRTFFYVNLVVFVLFVALLSDLLVCLIRFLVNRRRYEGVDKAQEKKLRRRGDIEVFSLDRMYTIRFCKRLKRVFVR
;
A
#
# COMPACT_ATOMS: atom_id res chain seq x y z
N MET A 1 3.04 -5.03 -15.29
CA MET A 1 2.08 -5.11 -14.16
C MET A 1 2.64 -4.24 -13.04
N PHE A 2 1.96 -3.17 -12.63
CA PHE A 2 2.54 -2.14 -11.76
C PHE A 2 2.71 -2.65 -10.32
N PRO A 3 3.94 -2.71 -9.76
CA PRO A 3 4.19 -3.18 -8.38
C PRO A 3 3.48 -2.32 -7.32
N PHE A 4 3.15 -1.07 -7.66
CA PHE A 4 2.37 -0.17 -6.82
C PHE A 4 0.90 -0.61 -6.63
N LEU A 5 0.29 -1.26 -7.63
CA LEU A 5 -1.07 -1.77 -7.49
C LEU A 5 -1.14 -3.00 -6.57
N GLN A 6 -0.07 -3.82 -6.55
CA GLN A 6 0.03 -4.96 -5.63
C GLN A 6 0.19 -4.50 -4.18
N THR A 7 0.98 -3.46 -3.93
CA THR A 7 1.15 -2.90 -2.58
C THR A 7 -0.13 -2.24 -2.06
N ILE A 8 -0.85 -1.48 -2.89
CA ILE A 8 -2.17 -0.94 -2.50
C ILE A 8 -3.17 -2.06 -2.17
N ARG A 9 -3.23 -3.10 -3.01
CA ARG A 9 -4.16 -4.22 -2.80
C ARG A 9 -3.82 -5.01 -1.53
N SER A 10 -2.54 -5.29 -1.30
CA SER A 10 -2.07 -5.94 -0.07
C SER A 10 -2.35 -5.10 1.18
N LEU A 11 -2.15 -3.78 1.12
CA LEU A 11 -2.45 -2.88 2.22
C LEU A 11 -3.96 -2.86 2.53
N SER A 12 -4.80 -2.76 1.50
CA SER A 12 -6.27 -2.78 1.64
C SER A 12 -6.76 -4.09 2.26
N ASN A 13 -6.28 -5.24 1.77
CA ASN A 13 -6.63 -6.56 2.31
C ASN A 13 -6.25 -6.68 3.79
N ASN A 14 -5.03 -6.30 4.16
CA ASN A 14 -4.55 -6.35 5.54
C ASN A 14 -5.41 -5.48 6.49
N THR A 15 -5.84 -4.29 6.04
CA THR A 15 -6.73 -3.45 6.86
C THR A 15 -8.12 -4.07 7.08
N ASN A 16 -8.65 -4.81 6.10
CA ASN A 16 -9.94 -5.49 6.23
C ASN A 16 -9.85 -6.68 7.19
N ILE A 17 -8.78 -7.47 7.10
CA ILE A 17 -8.54 -8.61 8.00
C ILE A 17 -8.40 -8.12 9.45
N LEU A 18 -7.64 -7.05 9.68
CA LEU A 18 -7.48 -6.45 11.01
C LEU A 18 -8.80 -5.94 11.59
N LYS A 19 -9.65 -5.29 10.79
CA LYS A 19 -10.97 -4.83 11.23
C LYS A 19 -11.88 -6.00 11.63
N SER A 20 -11.84 -7.10 10.88
CA SER A 20 -12.62 -8.29 11.19
C SER A 20 -12.09 -9.00 12.46
N ILE A 21 -10.78 -9.05 12.68
CA ILE A 21 -10.19 -9.53 13.96
C ILE A 21 -10.63 -8.65 15.13
N GLN A 22 -10.57 -7.32 14.99
CA GLN A 22 -11.04 -6.40 16.03
C GLN A 22 -12.54 -6.58 16.30
N THR A 23 -13.34 -6.84 15.26
CA THR A 23 -14.77 -7.10 15.40
C THR A 23 -15.02 -8.43 16.11
N LEU A 24 -14.24 -9.47 15.81
CA LEU A 24 -14.26 -10.75 16.50
C LEU A 24 -13.97 -10.55 17.99
N HIS A 25 -12.88 -9.86 18.36
CA HIS A 25 -12.51 -9.65 19.77
C HIS A 25 -13.47 -8.75 20.54
N LYS A 26 -14.06 -7.75 19.88
CA LYS A 26 -15.04 -6.85 20.53
C LYS A 26 -16.38 -7.53 20.79
N LYS A 27 -16.78 -8.46 19.92
CA LYS A 27 -18.13 -9.05 19.95
C LYS A 27 -18.15 -10.47 20.50
N THR A 28 -17.03 -11.17 20.50
CA THR A 28 -16.93 -12.57 20.92
C THR A 28 -15.74 -12.76 21.87
N LYS A 29 -15.72 -13.89 22.57
CA LYS A 29 -14.61 -14.27 23.47
C LYS A 29 -13.45 -14.97 22.74
N PHE A 30 -13.58 -15.23 21.44
CA PHE A 30 -12.59 -15.97 20.67
C PHE A 30 -11.38 -15.11 20.35
N ARG A 31 -10.17 -15.69 20.47
CA ARG A 31 -8.91 -15.01 20.12
C ARG A 31 -8.61 -15.11 18.63
N THR A 32 -9.05 -16.17 17.97
CA THR A 32 -8.80 -16.39 16.54
C THR A 32 -10.04 -16.91 15.82
N PHE A 33 -10.11 -16.72 14.50
CA PHE A 33 -11.15 -17.36 13.69
C PHE A 33 -11.04 -18.90 13.70
N TYR A 34 -9.85 -19.46 13.92
CA TYR A 34 -9.64 -20.90 14.08
C TYR A 34 -10.34 -21.44 15.33
N GLU A 35 -10.21 -20.74 16.46
CA GLU A 35 -10.96 -21.05 17.69
C GLU A 35 -12.47 -20.93 17.49
N MET A 36 -12.94 -19.90 16.77
CA MET A 36 -14.36 -19.72 16.49
C MET A 36 -14.97 -20.88 15.70
N PHE A 37 -14.23 -21.45 14.75
CA PHE A 37 -14.67 -22.60 13.96
C PHE A 37 -14.35 -23.96 14.62
N ASP A 38 -13.68 -23.95 15.77
CA ASP A 38 -13.20 -25.15 16.45
C ASP A 38 -12.37 -26.04 15.50
N VAL A 39 -11.34 -25.42 14.89
CA VAL A 39 -10.43 -26.06 13.93
C VAL A 39 -8.98 -25.62 14.19
N LYS A 40 -8.02 -26.41 13.70
CA LYS A 40 -6.57 -26.10 13.82
C LYS A 40 -6.13 -25.21 12.65
N GLU A 41 -5.02 -24.49 12.83
CA GLU A 41 -4.47 -23.58 11.78
C GLU A 41 -4.17 -24.31 10.45
N ASN A 42 -3.73 -25.57 10.53
CA ASN A 42 -3.42 -26.41 9.36
C ASN A 42 -4.62 -27.17 8.78
N THR A 43 -5.85 -26.89 9.22
CA THR A 43 -7.04 -27.58 8.72
C THR A 43 -7.33 -27.18 7.26
N ASP A 44 -7.77 -28.17 6.46
CA ASP A 44 -8.17 -27.99 5.07
C ASP A 44 -9.46 -27.16 4.97
N ILE A 45 -9.55 -26.34 3.91
CA ILE A 45 -10.67 -25.42 3.65
C ILE A 45 -12.00 -26.19 3.54
N LYS A 46 -11.98 -27.44 3.06
CA LYS A 46 -13.20 -28.28 2.99
C LYS A 46 -13.84 -28.50 4.37
N ILE A 47 -13.00 -28.72 5.40
CA ILE A 47 -13.47 -28.92 6.77
C ILE A 47 -13.99 -27.61 7.35
N ILE A 48 -13.29 -26.49 7.10
CA ILE A 48 -13.72 -25.15 7.50
C ILE A 48 -15.08 -24.82 6.87
N ARG A 49 -15.28 -25.16 5.59
CA ARG A 49 -16.54 -24.96 4.87
C ARG A 49 -17.68 -25.78 5.46
N SER A 50 -17.43 -27.03 5.85
CA SER A 50 -18.42 -27.87 6.54
C SER A 50 -18.83 -27.25 7.88
N LYS A 51 -17.87 -26.82 8.70
CA LYS A 51 -18.11 -26.14 9.98
C LYS A 51 -18.86 -24.81 9.79
N PHE A 52 -18.54 -24.04 8.75
CA PHE A 52 -19.26 -22.82 8.39
C PHE A 52 -20.75 -23.08 8.13
N TYR A 53 -21.09 -24.04 7.26
CA TYR A 53 -22.50 -24.35 6.99
C TYR A 53 -23.23 -24.85 8.23
N LYS A 54 -22.55 -25.60 9.10
CA LYS A 54 -23.11 -26.07 10.37
C LYS A 54 -23.49 -24.88 11.27
N LEU A 55 -22.56 -23.96 11.50
CA LEU A 55 -22.77 -22.78 12.36
C LEU A 55 -23.83 -21.83 11.82
N VAL A 56 -23.89 -21.61 10.50
CA VAL A 56 -24.91 -20.74 9.89
C VAL A 56 -26.31 -21.35 9.99
N LYS A 57 -26.41 -22.68 9.94
CA LYS A 57 -27.69 -23.39 10.06
C LYS A 57 -28.22 -23.43 11.50
N GLU A 58 -27.36 -23.27 12.49
CA GLU A 58 -27.74 -23.25 13.90
C GLU A 58 -28.55 -21.97 14.24
N SER A 59 -29.61 -22.13 15.02
CA SER A 59 -30.47 -21.01 15.44
C SER A 59 -29.75 -20.04 16.39
N LYS A 60 -28.81 -20.57 17.18
CA LYS A 60 -27.88 -19.84 18.04
C LYS A 60 -26.46 -20.37 17.81
N PRO A 61 -25.71 -19.79 16.85
CA PRO A 61 -24.35 -20.24 16.55
C PRO A 61 -23.37 -20.10 17.72
N PHE A 62 -23.66 -19.20 18.67
CA PHE A 62 -22.89 -19.04 19.90
C PHE A 62 -23.85 -19.02 21.09
N PRO A 63 -24.16 -20.17 21.70
CA PRO A 63 -25.15 -20.24 22.79
C PRO A 63 -24.70 -19.48 24.04
N ASP A 64 -23.39 -19.37 24.27
CA ASP A 64 -22.79 -18.70 25.43
C ASP A 64 -22.64 -17.18 25.27
N LEU A 65 -23.00 -16.64 24.09
CA LEU A 65 -22.85 -15.22 23.77
C LEU A 65 -24.21 -14.62 23.42
N ASN A 66 -24.56 -13.52 24.08
CA ASN A 66 -25.84 -12.84 23.88
C ASN A 66 -25.77 -11.90 22.65
N ILE A 67 -25.53 -12.47 21.47
CA ILE A 67 -25.32 -11.74 20.21
C ILE A 67 -26.55 -11.96 19.29
N PRO A 68 -27.07 -10.91 18.63
CA PRO A 68 -28.13 -11.07 17.63
C PRO A 68 -27.70 -11.98 16.48
N LYS A 69 -28.60 -12.87 16.02
CA LYS A 69 -28.32 -13.86 14.97
C LYS A 69 -27.66 -13.25 13.73
N GLY A 70 -28.19 -12.14 13.20
CA GLY A 70 -27.62 -11.49 12.01
C GLY A 70 -26.21 -10.92 12.22
N VAL A 71 -25.85 -10.54 13.46
CA VAL A 71 -24.49 -10.10 13.78
C VAL A 71 -23.55 -11.30 13.87
N ALA A 72 -24.00 -12.41 14.45
CA ALA A 72 -23.23 -13.64 14.53
C ALA A 72 -22.97 -14.24 13.14
N GLU A 73 -23.98 -14.31 12.27
CA GLU A 73 -23.84 -14.75 10.88
C GLU A 73 -22.84 -13.89 10.09
N LYS A 74 -22.87 -12.57 10.30
CA LYS A 74 -21.91 -11.66 9.67
C LYS A 74 -20.47 -11.97 10.09
N ILE A 75 -20.22 -12.15 11.39
CA ILE A 75 -18.88 -12.49 11.91
C ILE A 75 -18.43 -13.85 11.38
N ILE A 76 -19.31 -14.85 11.36
CA ILE A 76 -19.03 -16.19 10.84
C ILE A 76 -18.68 -16.12 9.35
N THR A 77 -19.45 -15.35 8.57
CA THR A 77 -19.22 -15.18 7.12
C THR A 77 -17.93 -14.42 6.83
N GLU A 78 -17.62 -13.37 7.60
CA GLU A 78 -16.36 -12.64 7.50
C GLU A 78 -15.17 -13.56 7.84
N GLY A 79 -15.26 -14.32 8.93
CA GLY A 79 -14.23 -15.29 9.32
C GLY A 79 -14.00 -16.36 8.26
N TYR A 80 -15.07 -16.92 7.68
CA TYR A 80 -14.96 -17.89 6.59
C TYR A 80 -14.31 -17.27 5.34
N ASN A 81 -14.70 -16.05 4.95
CA ASN A 81 -14.12 -15.37 3.79
C ASN A 81 -12.62 -15.10 3.96
N ILE A 82 -12.20 -14.72 5.17
CA ILE A 82 -10.78 -14.53 5.51
C ILE A 82 -10.03 -15.85 5.42
N LEU A 83 -10.53 -16.91 6.03
CA LEU A 83 -9.89 -18.24 5.99
C LEU A 83 -9.90 -18.88 4.59
N ASN A 84 -10.86 -18.53 3.73
CA ASN A 84 -10.98 -19.10 2.39
C ASN A 84 -10.12 -18.35 1.35
N ARG A 85 -10.09 -17.02 1.38
CA ARG A 85 -9.41 -16.20 0.36
C ARG A 85 -8.09 -15.59 0.83
N HIS A 86 -7.96 -15.34 2.13
CA HIS A 86 -6.87 -14.55 2.72
C HIS A 86 -6.12 -15.32 3.81
N LYS A 87 -6.14 -16.67 3.76
CA LYS A 87 -5.54 -17.53 4.80
C LYS A 87 -4.07 -17.20 5.06
N GLN A 88 -3.28 -17.06 3.99
CA GLN A 88 -1.85 -16.76 4.10
C GLN A 88 -1.59 -15.39 4.74
N GLU A 89 -2.37 -14.37 4.37
CA GLU A 89 -2.27 -13.02 4.94
C GLU A 89 -2.67 -13.03 6.42
N TYR A 90 -3.72 -13.77 6.77
CA TYR A 90 -4.20 -13.95 8.14
C TYR A 90 -3.20 -14.71 9.03
N ASP A 91 -2.64 -15.82 8.54
CA ASP A 91 -1.63 -16.60 9.26
C ASP A 91 -0.34 -15.79 9.46
N ALA A 92 0.05 -14.97 8.47
CA ALA A 92 1.17 -14.05 8.60
C ALA A 92 0.91 -13.00 9.70
N LEU A 93 -0.30 -12.45 9.77
CA LEU A 93 -0.70 -11.50 10.81
C LEU A 93 -0.73 -12.14 12.21
N LEU A 94 -1.18 -13.39 12.35
CA LEU A 94 -1.17 -14.12 13.63
C LEU A 94 0.26 -14.37 14.13
N ARG A 95 1.20 -14.66 13.21
CA ARG A 95 2.61 -14.88 13.54
C ARG A 95 3.33 -13.59 13.91
N SER A 96 2.94 -12.45 13.34
CA SER A 96 3.48 -11.16 13.71
C SER A 96 2.86 -10.66 15.01
N LYS A 97 3.48 -11.00 16.15
CA LYS A 97 3.14 -10.52 17.51
C LYS A 97 2.99 -8.98 17.66
N PHE A 98 3.31 -8.18 16.64
CA PHE A 98 3.47 -6.72 16.71
C PHE A 98 2.52 -5.89 15.86
N SER A 99 1.57 -6.47 15.11
CA SER A 99 0.80 -5.70 14.12
C SER A 99 -0.70 -5.56 14.40
N VAL A 100 -1.11 -5.53 15.66
CA VAL A 100 -2.45 -5.02 16.00
C VAL A 100 -2.32 -3.61 16.60
N PRO A 101 -2.08 -2.55 15.79
CA PRO A 101 -2.34 -1.21 16.27
C PRO A 101 -3.86 -1.03 16.32
N VAL A 102 -4.42 -1.21 17.52
CA VAL A 102 -5.75 -0.71 17.87
C VAL A 102 -5.60 0.78 18.19
N SER A 103 -5.37 1.63 17.18
CA SER A 103 -5.30 3.09 17.41
C SER A 103 -5.50 3.91 16.13
N PRO A 104 -5.90 5.19 16.24
CA PRO A 104 -6.06 6.14 15.13
C PRO A 104 -4.80 6.37 14.27
N GLU A 105 -3.66 5.77 14.63
CA GLU A 105 -2.37 5.90 13.94
C GLU A 105 -2.39 5.35 12.52
N THR A 106 -3.30 4.43 12.17
CA THR A 106 -3.44 3.94 10.79
C THR A 106 -3.89 5.01 9.81
N ARG A 107 -4.71 5.98 10.24
CA ARG A 107 -5.08 7.13 9.40
C ARG A 107 -3.87 8.04 9.21
N THR A 108 -3.16 8.34 10.29
CA THR A 108 -1.95 9.16 10.24
C THR A 108 -0.89 8.52 9.35
N PHE A 109 -0.68 7.20 9.46
CA PHE A 109 0.22 6.44 8.61
C PHE A 109 -0.20 6.49 7.14
N PHE A 110 -1.49 6.40 6.84
CA PHE A 110 -2.00 6.55 5.47
C PHE A 110 -1.75 7.96 4.93
N TYR A 111 -2.05 9.01 5.69
CA TYR A 111 -1.82 10.40 5.28
C TYR A 111 -0.33 10.72 5.12
N VAL A 112 0.53 10.24 6.02
CA VAL A 112 1.99 10.41 5.92
C VAL A 112 2.51 9.70 4.66
N ASN A 113 2.09 8.46 4.41
CA ASN A 113 2.49 7.76 3.18
C ASN A 113 1.95 8.42 1.92
N LEU A 114 0.74 8.98 1.96
CA LEU A 114 0.17 9.74 0.84
C LEU A 114 1.02 10.99 0.54
N VAL A 115 1.40 11.74 1.57
CA VAL A 115 2.25 12.94 1.42
C VAL A 115 3.62 12.56 0.87
N VAL A 116 4.26 11.51 1.42
CA VAL A 116 5.55 11.01 0.91
C VAL A 116 5.43 10.56 -0.54
N PHE A 117 4.33 9.89 -0.90
CA PHE A 117 4.09 9.46 -2.28
C PHE A 117 3.91 10.64 -3.24
N VAL A 118 3.14 11.66 -2.86
CA VAL A 118 2.97 12.88 -3.67
C VAL A 118 4.32 13.60 -3.87
N LEU A 119 5.14 13.71 -2.82
CA LEU A 119 6.49 14.27 -2.92
C LEU A 119 7.38 13.45 -3.86
N PHE A 120 7.31 12.12 -3.77
CA PHE A 120 8.05 11.22 -4.66
C PHE A 120 7.63 11.40 -6.13
N VAL A 121 6.32 11.43 -6.42
CA VAL A 121 5.82 11.66 -7.78
C VAL A 121 6.20 13.04 -8.31
N ALA A 122 6.16 14.07 -7.46
CA ALA A 122 6.61 15.41 -7.82
C ALA A 122 8.10 15.43 -8.21
N LEU A 123 8.96 14.78 -7.42
CA LEU A 123 10.39 14.64 -7.75
C LEU A 123 10.62 13.84 -9.03
N LEU A 124 9.90 12.72 -9.19
CA LEU A 124 10.09 11.82 -10.33
C LEU A 124 9.62 12.47 -11.64
N SER A 125 8.52 13.22 -11.61
CA SER A 125 8.07 14.02 -12.75
C SER A 125 9.07 15.11 -13.14
N ASP A 126 9.68 15.81 -12.16
CA ASP A 126 10.68 16.84 -12.44
C ASP A 126 11.97 16.21 -13.03
N LEU A 127 12.37 15.02 -12.54
CA LEU A 127 13.47 14.23 -13.11
C LEU A 127 13.18 13.80 -14.55
N LEU A 128 11.98 13.29 -14.82
CA LEU A 128 11.57 12.89 -16.17
C LEU A 128 11.59 14.07 -17.14
N VAL A 129 11.09 15.24 -16.74
CA VAL A 129 11.14 16.45 -17.57
C VAL A 129 12.58 16.87 -17.84
N CYS A 130 13.47 16.79 -16.85
CA CYS A 130 14.89 17.08 -17.03
C CYS A 130 15.54 16.08 -18.00
N LEU A 131 15.23 14.80 -17.86
CA LEU A 131 15.75 13.75 -18.72
C LEU A 131 15.26 13.89 -20.17
N ILE A 132 13.99 14.22 -20.38
CA ILE A 132 13.43 14.50 -21.72
C ILE A 132 14.13 15.70 -22.36
N ARG A 133 14.31 16.82 -21.62
CA ARG A 133 15.03 17.99 -22.13
C ARG A 133 16.47 17.65 -22.50
N PHE A 134 17.14 16.87 -21.65
CA PHE A 134 18.50 16.42 -21.90
C PHE A 134 18.58 15.58 -23.18
N LEU A 135 17.66 14.62 -23.37
CA LEU A 135 17.62 13.79 -24.58
C LEU A 135 17.30 14.60 -25.84
N VAL A 136 16.34 15.54 -25.78
CA VAL A 136 16.00 16.41 -26.91
C VAL A 136 17.19 17.29 -27.30
N ASN A 137 17.88 17.87 -26.33
CA ASN A 137 19.07 18.68 -26.60
C ASN A 137 20.21 17.82 -27.13
N ARG A 138 20.47 16.64 -26.54
CA ARG A 138 21.50 15.72 -27.03
C ARG A 138 21.29 15.33 -28.49
N ARG A 139 20.05 15.01 -28.89
CA ARG A 139 19.71 14.73 -30.30
C ARG A 139 19.95 15.90 -31.24
N ARG A 140 19.82 17.15 -30.78
CA ARG A 140 20.11 18.34 -31.61
C ARG A 140 21.60 18.53 -31.90
N TYR A 141 22.48 17.89 -31.11
CA TYR A 141 23.93 18.02 -31.26
C TYR A 141 24.62 16.69 -31.65
N GLU A 142 23.87 15.59 -31.77
CA GLU A 142 24.36 14.35 -32.37
C GLU A 142 24.61 14.57 -33.87
N GLY A 143 25.89 14.63 -34.26
CA GLY A 143 26.34 14.84 -35.63
C GLY A 143 26.98 16.20 -35.93
N VAL A 144 27.08 17.09 -34.94
CA VAL A 144 27.79 18.37 -35.10
C VAL A 144 29.29 18.16 -34.94
N ASP A 145 30.08 18.67 -35.88
CA ASP A 145 31.55 18.55 -35.84
C ASP A 145 32.16 19.34 -34.66
N LYS A 146 33.24 18.82 -34.05
CA LYS A 146 33.85 19.35 -32.81
C LYS A 146 34.27 20.82 -32.94
N ALA A 147 34.63 21.24 -34.16
CA ALA A 147 34.99 22.63 -34.47
C ALA A 147 33.77 23.57 -34.45
N GLN A 148 32.60 23.12 -34.92
CA GLN A 148 31.35 23.87 -34.86
C GLN A 148 30.78 23.89 -33.44
N GLU A 149 30.92 22.80 -32.68
CA GLU A 149 30.53 22.74 -31.27
C GLU A 149 31.28 23.79 -30.43
N LYS A 150 32.59 23.97 -30.65
CA LYS A 150 33.40 24.98 -29.95
C LYS A 150 32.99 26.41 -30.30
N LYS A 151 32.52 26.67 -31.52
CA LYS A 151 31.99 27.98 -31.95
C LYS A 151 30.63 28.27 -31.31
N LEU A 152 29.74 27.28 -31.27
CA LEU A 152 28.42 27.38 -30.64
C LEU A 152 28.51 27.54 -29.11
N ARG A 153 29.49 26.90 -28.45
CA ARG A 153 29.80 27.12 -27.02
C ARG A 153 30.27 28.56 -26.72
N ARG A 154 30.99 29.21 -27.64
CA ARG A 154 31.46 30.59 -27.49
C ARG A 154 30.35 31.63 -27.70
N ARG A 155 29.34 31.32 -28.53
CA ARG A 155 28.16 32.18 -28.73
C ARG A 155 27.12 32.08 -27.61
N GLY A 156 27.22 31.07 -26.74
CA GLY A 156 26.25 30.83 -25.67
C GLY A 156 25.00 30.04 -26.11
N ASP A 157 24.94 29.61 -27.37
CA ASP A 157 23.80 28.85 -27.92
C ASP A 157 23.81 27.39 -27.48
N ILE A 158 24.98 26.85 -27.11
CA ILE A 158 25.08 25.59 -26.40
C ILE A 158 25.17 25.91 -24.91
N GLU A 159 24.04 25.78 -24.22
CA GLU A 159 24.05 25.61 -22.78
C GLU A 159 24.80 24.30 -22.49
N VAL A 160 26.07 24.42 -22.08
CA VAL A 160 26.79 23.29 -21.49
C VAL A 160 25.99 22.92 -20.25
N PHE A 161 25.19 21.87 -20.34
CA PHE A 161 24.51 21.27 -19.20
C PHE A 161 25.59 20.71 -18.27
N SER A 162 26.15 21.56 -17.41
CA SER A 162 26.92 21.09 -16.27
C SER A 162 25.99 20.30 -15.37
N LEU A 163 26.48 19.22 -14.77
CA LEU A 163 25.76 18.45 -13.75
C LEU A 163 25.17 19.39 -12.68
N ASP A 164 25.90 20.45 -12.31
CA ASP A 164 25.44 21.49 -11.38
C ASP A 164 24.15 22.20 -11.78
N ARG A 165 23.92 22.46 -13.08
CA ARG A 165 22.64 23.03 -13.55
C ARG A 165 21.53 21.99 -13.59
N MET A 166 21.86 20.73 -13.88
CA MET A 166 20.93 19.60 -13.92
C MET A 166 20.35 19.29 -12.53
N TYR A 167 21.16 19.46 -11.47
CA TYR A 167 20.75 19.30 -10.07
C TYR A 167 20.05 20.52 -9.46
N THR A 168 19.95 21.66 -10.16
CA THR A 168 19.01 22.71 -9.74
C THR A 168 17.59 22.33 -10.12
N ILE A 169 17.10 21.26 -9.48
CA ILE A 169 15.72 20.76 -9.52
C ILE A 169 14.80 21.98 -9.45
N ARG A 170 13.90 22.13 -10.44
CA ARG A 170 12.93 23.24 -10.47
C ARG A 170 12.12 23.26 -9.19
N PHE A 171 11.84 22.09 -8.62
CA PHE A 171 11.27 21.90 -7.30
C PHE A 171 12.07 22.61 -6.19
N CYS A 172 13.40 22.44 -6.11
CA CYS A 172 14.24 23.14 -5.12
C CYS A 172 14.27 24.67 -5.36
N LYS A 173 14.28 25.13 -6.61
CA LYS A 173 14.18 26.57 -6.94
C LYS A 173 12.80 27.16 -6.62
N ARG A 174 11.73 26.38 -6.71
CA ARG A 174 10.37 26.78 -6.31
C ARG A 174 10.19 26.74 -4.79
N LEU A 175 10.64 25.68 -4.12
CA LEU A 175 10.67 25.56 -2.65
C LEU A 175 11.47 26.69 -2.01
N LYS A 176 12.68 26.97 -2.50
CA LYS A 176 13.49 28.09 -2.01
C LYS A 176 12.78 29.44 -2.19
N ARG A 177 11.98 29.62 -3.23
CA ARG A 177 11.17 30.84 -3.42
C ARG A 177 9.96 30.94 -2.51
N VAL A 178 9.40 29.81 -2.10
CA VAL A 178 8.27 29.76 -1.16
C VAL A 178 8.74 29.92 0.28
N PHE A 179 9.91 29.40 0.63
CA PHE A 179 10.49 29.48 1.98
C PHE A 179 11.31 30.75 2.26
N VAL A 180 11.77 31.48 1.24
CA VAL A 180 12.54 32.74 1.38
C VAL A 180 11.62 33.95 1.15
N ARG A 181 10.38 33.88 1.62
CA ARG A 181 9.44 35.00 1.58
C ARG A 181 9.07 35.43 2.99
#